data_AF-A0A929B605-F1
#
_entry.id   AF-A0A929B605-F1
#
_cell.length_a   1.000
_cell.length_b   1.000
_cell.length_c   1.000
_cell.angle_alpha   90.00
_cell.angle_beta   90.00
_cell.angle_gamma   90.00
#
_symmetry.space_group_name_H-M   'P 1'
#
loop_
_entity.id
_entity.type
_entity.pdbx_description
1 polymer ?
#
loop_
_entity_poly.entity_id
_entity_poly.type
_entity_poly.pdbx_seq_one_letter_code
_entity_poly.pdbx_strand_id
1 'polypeptide(L)'
;MRKYLYRMVGVDFTLIDGLDAVTGQTILSEVGLESECFPTVKQFTSWLGFCPGQKITGGKVKSSKTRPVVNRAANAFRMAAFSLTHSRSALGTFYKSFD
;
A
#
# COMPACT_ATOMS: atom_id res chain seq x y z
N MET A 1 18.41 -10.93 -4.90
CA MET A 1 17.08 -10.35 -5.19
C MET A 1 17.08 -8.82 -5.24
N ARG A 2 17.44 -8.12 -4.16
CA ARG A 2 17.45 -6.64 -4.06
C ARG A 2 18.13 -5.90 -5.23
N LYS A 3 19.33 -6.34 -5.65
CA LYS A 3 20.06 -5.73 -6.78
C LYS A 3 19.31 -5.77 -8.12
N TYR A 4 18.50 -6.80 -8.36
CA TYR A 4 17.73 -6.93 -9.61
C TYR A 4 16.53 -6.00 -9.63
N LEU A 5 15.81 -5.90 -8.50
CA LEU A 5 14.72 -4.94 -8.31
C LEU A 5 15.19 -3.49 -8.49
N TYR A 6 16.32 -3.15 -7.88
CA TYR A 6 16.92 -1.83 -8.03
C TYR A 6 17.27 -1.52 -9.49
N ARG A 7 17.76 -2.50 -10.25
CA ARG A 7 18.07 -2.34 -11.67
C ARG A 7 16.82 -2.18 -12.55
N MET A 8 15.68 -2.76 -12.16
CA MET A 8 14.42 -2.70 -12.91
C MET A 8 13.66 -1.40 -12.68
N VAL A 9 13.62 -0.91 -11.45
CA VAL A 9 12.77 0.25 -11.06
C VAL A 9 13.60 1.51 -10.79
N GLY A 10 14.92 1.38 -10.57
CA GLY A 10 15.79 2.49 -10.18
C GLY A 10 15.60 2.95 -8.73
N VAL A 11 14.64 2.36 -8.00
CA VAL A 11 14.30 2.72 -6.62
C VAL A 11 14.48 1.50 -5.72
N ASP A 12 15.07 1.73 -4.55
CA ASP A 12 15.23 0.69 -3.55
C ASP A 12 14.08 0.70 -2.54
N PHE A 13 13.09 -0.16 -2.77
CA PHE A 13 11.92 -0.30 -1.89
C PHE A 13 12.26 -0.69 -0.46
N THR A 14 13.41 -1.33 -0.23
CA THR A 14 13.80 -1.79 1.11
C THR A 14 14.41 -0.69 1.98
N LEU A 15 14.53 0.54 1.45
CA LEU A 15 14.82 1.74 2.25
C LEU A 15 13.61 2.17 3.09
N ILE A 16 12.41 1.74 2.70
CA ILE A 16 11.20 1.99 3.47
C ILE A 16 11.11 0.90 4.54
N ASP A 17 11.15 1.31 5.80
CA ASP A 17 10.99 0.39 6.92
C ASP A 17 9.70 -0.42 6.76
N GLY A 18 9.81 -1.74 6.90
CA GLY A 18 8.70 -2.68 6.74
C GLY A 18 8.48 -3.25 5.33
N LEU A 19 9.12 -2.69 4.30
CA LEU A 19 9.15 -3.30 2.96
C LEU A 19 10.41 -4.18 2.78
N ASP A 20 10.19 -5.46 2.49
CA ASP A 20 11.25 -6.38 2.06
C ASP A 20 11.27 -6.53 0.53
N ALA A 21 12.37 -7.06 -0.02
CA ALA A 21 12.54 -7.30 -1.45
C ALA A 21 11.41 -8.16 -2.04
N VAL A 22 10.89 -9.14 -1.30
CA VAL A 22 9.77 -9.99 -1.74
C VAL A 22 8.46 -9.21 -1.82
N THR A 23 8.18 -8.38 -0.81
CA THR A 23 7.01 -7.50 -0.76
C THR A 23 7.06 -6.47 -1.89
N GLY A 24 8.23 -5.85 -2.12
CA GLY A 24 8.46 -4.92 -3.22
C GLY A 24 8.26 -5.56 -4.59
N GLN A 25 8.77 -6.78 -4.80
CA GLN A 25 8.53 -7.53 -6.04
C GLN A 25 7.05 -7.83 -6.25
N THR A 26 6.34 -8.21 -5.19
CA THR A 26 4.90 -8.55 -5.28
C THR A 26 4.10 -7.32 -5.68
N ILE A 27 4.40 -6.15 -5.10
CA ILE A 27 3.78 -4.88 -5.47
C ILE A 27 4.09 -4.57 -6.94
N LEU A 28 5.35 -4.71 -7.36
CA LEU A 28 5.77 -4.42 -8.73
C LEU A 28 5.11 -5.33 -9.76
N SER A 29 4.96 -6.61 -9.46
CA SER A 29 4.28 -7.57 -10.34
C SER A 29 2.79 -7.29 -10.51
N GLU A 30 2.14 -6.67 -9.53
CA GLU A 30 0.71 -6.37 -9.55
C GLU A 30 0.41 -4.97 -10.11
N VAL A 31 1.28 -3.99 -9.85
CA VAL A 31 1.13 -2.60 -10.28
C VAL A 31 1.71 -2.38 -11.68
N GLY A 32 2.76 -3.12 -12.03
CA GLY A 32 3.59 -2.86 -13.20
C GLY A 32 4.74 -1.91 -12.89
N LEU A 33 5.66 -1.78 -13.86
CA LEU A 33 6.83 -0.89 -13.76
C LEU A 33 6.48 0.60 -13.89
N GLU A 34 5.30 0.90 -14.45
CA GLU A 34 4.88 2.26 -14.77
C GLU A 34 3.83 2.77 -13.79
N SER A 35 4.10 3.95 -13.22
CA SER A 35 3.16 4.65 -12.34
C SER A 35 2.00 5.32 -13.10
N GLU A 36 2.02 5.33 -14.44
CA GLU A 36 1.02 6.00 -15.29
C GLU A 36 -0.39 5.40 -15.13
N CYS A 37 -0.50 4.13 -14.72
CA CYS A 37 -1.76 3.50 -14.38
C CYS A 37 -2.53 4.20 -13.25
N PHE A 38 -1.84 4.96 -12.38
CA PHE A 38 -2.44 5.66 -11.25
C PHE A 38 -2.02 7.14 -11.22
N PRO A 39 -2.75 8.02 -11.93
CA PRO A 39 -2.48 9.46 -11.97
C PRO A 39 -2.43 10.13 -10.59
N THR A 40 -3.12 9.59 -9.59
CA THR A 40 -3.11 10.13 -8.22
C THR A 40 -3.00 9.03 -7.17
N VAL A 41 -2.39 9.36 -6.03
CA VAL A 41 -2.31 8.48 -4.85
C VAL A 41 -3.71 8.03 -4.40
N LYS A 42 -4.73 8.88 -4.52
CA LYS A 42 -6.11 8.55 -4.15
C LYS A 42 -6.69 7.41 -4.99
N GLN A 43 -6.39 7.39 -6.29
CA GLN A 43 -6.83 6.30 -7.17
C GLN A 43 -6.12 5.01 -6.83
N PHE A 44 -4.82 5.08 -6.54
CA PHE A 44 -4.04 3.92 -6.09
C PHE A 44 -4.57 3.32 -4.79
N THR A 45 -4.81 4.14 -3.75
CA THR A 45 -5.34 3.67 -2.46
C THR A 45 -6.78 3.17 -2.57
N SER A 46 -7.59 3.73 -3.47
CA SER A 46 -8.93 3.22 -3.78
C SER A 46 -8.88 1.88 -4.51
N TRP A 47 -7.93 1.68 -5.43
CA TRP A 47 -7.71 0.40 -6.13
C TRP A 47 -7.26 -0.70 -5.18
N LEU A 48 -6.36 -0.39 -4.24
CA LEU A 48 -5.96 -1.30 -3.16
C LEU A 48 -7.08 -1.62 -2.17
N GLY A 49 -8.16 -0.82 -2.17
CA GLY A 49 -9.24 -0.96 -1.21
C GLY A 49 -8.85 -0.51 0.20
N PHE A 50 -8.00 0.51 0.34
CA PHE A 50 -7.74 1.17 1.63
C PHE A 50 -8.69 2.32 1.90
N CYS A 51 -9.20 2.97 0.85
CA CYS A 51 -10.19 4.03 1.02
C CYS A 51 -11.61 3.46 1.23
N PRO A 52 -12.39 4.02 2.17
CA PRO A 52 -13.79 3.65 2.38
C PRO A 52 -14.63 3.97 1.14
N GLY A 53 -15.46 3.01 0.71
CA GLY A 53 -16.38 3.22 -0.41
C GLY A 53 -17.65 3.94 0.06
N GLN A 54 -17.68 5.27 -0.02
CA GLN A 54 -18.86 6.06 0.34
C GLN A 54 -19.99 5.79 -0.65
N LYS A 55 -20.99 4.99 -0.26
CA LYS A 55 -22.22 4.81 -1.04
C LYS A 55 -23.22 5.89 -0.67
N ILE A 56 -23.21 6.99 -1.42
CA ILE A 56 -24.17 8.10 -1.25
C ILE A 56 -25.30 7.91 -2.27
N THR A 57 -26.54 7.88 -1.80
CA THR A 57 -27.73 7.84 -2.68
C THR A 57 -28.75 8.83 -2.16
N GLY A 58 -29.23 9.74 -3.01
CA GLY A 58 -30.21 10.77 -2.62
C GLY A 58 -29.72 11.69 -1.49
N GLY A 59 -28.42 12.01 -1.46
CA GLY A 59 -27.82 12.90 -0.44
C GLY A 59 -27.56 12.27 0.93
N LYS A 60 -27.90 10.98 1.12
CA LYS A 60 -27.63 10.25 2.38
C LYS A 60 -26.54 9.19 2.19
N VAL A 61 -25.62 9.10 3.16
CA VAL A 61 -24.60 8.04 3.22
C VAL A 61 -25.27 6.74 3.65
N LYS A 62 -25.38 5.77 2.74
CA LYS A 62 -25.91 4.42 3.04
C LYS A 62 -24.85 3.48 3.60
N SER A 63 -23.59 3.68 3.24
CA SER A 63 -22.47 2.91 3.78
C SER A 63 -21.15 3.64 3.58
N SER A 64 -20.28 3.56 4.57
CA SER A 64 -18.89 4.04 4.56
C SER A 64 -17.89 2.90 4.65
N LYS A 65 -18.33 1.64 4.53
CA LYS A 65 -17.45 0.48 4.69
C LYS A 65 -16.45 0.39 3.54
N THR A 66 -15.23 0.00 3.88
CA THR A 66 -14.20 -0.33 2.89
C THR A 66 -14.63 -1.54 2.07
N ARG A 67 -14.45 -1.49 0.75
CA ARG A 67 -14.84 -2.57 -0.14
C ARG A 67 -13.93 -3.79 0.09
N PRO A 68 -14.46 -5.02 0.13
CA PRO A 68 -13.60 -6.21 0.09
C PRO A 68 -12.88 -6.25 -1.26
N VAL A 69 -11.55 -6.23 -1.23
CA VAL A 69 -10.70 -6.31 -2.43
C VAL A 69 -9.74 -7.47 -2.25
N VAL A 70 -9.69 -8.37 -3.24
CA VAL A 70 -8.70 -9.44 -3.32
C VAL A 70 -7.54 -8.93 -4.16
N ASN A 71 -6.58 -8.28 -3.50
CA ASN A 71 -5.41 -7.70 -4.17
C ASN A 71 -4.14 -8.08 -3.39
N ARG A 72 -3.20 -8.74 -4.07
CA ARG A 72 -1.95 -9.20 -3.45
C ARG A 72 -1.05 -8.05 -3.03
N ALA A 73 -0.99 -6.97 -3.81
CA ALA A 73 -0.29 -5.76 -3.41
C ALA A 73 -0.92 -5.14 -2.15
N ALA A 74 -2.25 -5.15 -2.02
CA ALA A 74 -2.91 -4.67 -0.81
C ALA A 74 -2.53 -5.50 0.42
N ASN A 75 -2.43 -6.83 0.28
CA ASN A 75 -1.94 -7.70 1.35
C ASN A 75 -0.46 -7.45 1.67
N ALA A 76 0.37 -7.26 0.64
CA ALA A 76 1.79 -6.92 0.79
C ALA A 76 1.97 -5.63 1.62
N PHE A 77 1.19 -4.59 1.34
CA PHE A 77 1.17 -3.36 2.13
C PHE A 77 0.65 -3.56 3.56
N ARG A 78 -0.37 -4.39 3.78
CA ARG A 78 -0.84 -4.71 5.15
C ARG A 78 0.23 -5.42 5.97
N MET A 79 0.96 -6.37 5.37
CA MET A 79 2.06 -7.05 6.03
C MET A 79 3.22 -6.09 6.35
N ALA A 80 3.51 -5.16 5.44
CA ALA A 80 4.51 -4.12 5.67
C ALA A 80 4.12 -3.15 6.79
N ALA A 81 2.84 -2.75 6.84
CA ALA A 81 2.32 -1.94 7.94
C ALA A 81 2.38 -2.69 9.28
N PHE A 82 2.07 -4.00 9.28
CA PHE A 82 2.16 -4.82 10.49
C PHE A 82 3.60 -5.00 10.98
N SER A 83 4.58 -5.17 10.09
CA SER A 83 5.98 -5.23 10.50
C SER A 83 6.49 -3.90 11.07
N LEU A 84 5.99 -2.77 10.54
CA LEU A 84 6.27 -1.43 11.05
C LEU A 84 5.79 -1.20 12.48
N THR A 85 4.65 -1.76 12.88
CA THR A 85 4.15 -1.60 14.26
C THR A 85 5.11 -2.21 15.29
N HIS A 86 5.84 -3.27 14.92
CA HIS A 86 6.84 -3.90 15.77
C HIS A 86 8.23 -3.26 15.65
N SER A 87 8.49 -2.51 14.58
CA SER A 87 9.77 -1.83 14.36
C SER A 87 9.96 -0.59 15.26
N ARG A 88 11.21 -0.26 15.55
CA ARG A 88 11.62 0.99 16.22
C ARG A 88 12.04 2.06 15.21
N SER A 89 11.35 2.14 14.08
CA SER A 89 11.55 3.19 13.08
C SER A 89 10.72 4.43 13.36
N ALA A 90 11.09 5.56 12.75
CA ALA A 90 10.31 6.81 12.83
C ALA A 90 8.85 6.61 12.37
N LEU A 91 8.64 5.79 11.34
CA LEU A 91 7.31 5.42 10.86
C LEU A 91 6.55 4.54 11.87
N GLY A 92 7.25 3.60 12.52
CA GLY A 92 6.66 2.75 13.55
C GLY A 92 6.28 3.54 14.82
N THR A 93 7.09 4.53 15.22
CA THR A 93 6.75 5.43 16.33
C THR A 93 5.57 6.33 15.99
N PHE A 94 5.50 6.83 14.75
CA PHE A 94 4.37 7.63 14.29
C PHE A 94 3.07 6.83 14.31
N TYR A 95 3.08 5.59 13.82
CA TYR A 95 1.90 4.72 13.86
C TYR A 95 1.37 4.51 15.29
N LYS A 96 2.26 4.28 16.26
CA LYS A 96 1.90 4.10 17.68
C LYS A 96 1.36 5.36 18.35
N SER A 97 1.74 6.55 17.87
CA SER A 97 1.22 7.80 18.45
C SER A 97 -0.20 8.15 18.02
N PHE A 98 -0.74 7.47 17.00
CA PHE A 98 -2.10 7.68 16.48
C PHE A 98 -3.14 6.71 17.05
N ASP A 99 -2.72 5.67 17.76
CA ASP A 99 -3.58 4.69 18.44
C ASP A 99 -3.83 5.14 19.89
#